data_AF-A0A6G1R981-F1
#
_entry.id   AF-A0A6G1R981-F1
#
_cell.length_a   1.000
_cell.length_b   1.000
_cell.length_c   1.000
_cell.angle_alpha   90.00
_cell.angle_beta   90.00
_cell.angle_gamma   90.00
#
_symmetry.space_group_name_H-M   'P 1'
#
loop_
_entity.id
_entity.type
_entity.pdbx_description
1 polymer ?
#
loop_
_entity_poly.entity_id
_entity_poly.type
_entity_poly.pdbx_seq_one_letter_code
_entity_poly.pdbx_strand_id
1 'polypeptide(L)'
;HFIDSINLMFKNSIFATVLPRWSRKVLPFWDRYLDSWDTIFAFGKTLIDRKMEELEGQVERGKEVSGYLSYLLASGRLSLDEVYGSVAELLLAGVDTTS
;
A
#
# COMPACT_ATOMS: atom_id res chain seq x y z
N HIS A 1 -13.48 3.84 -3.77
CA HIS A 1 -12.72 2.59 -3.99
C HIS A 1 -11.63 2.37 -2.95
N PHE A 2 -10.50 3.10 -2.92
CA PHE A 2 -9.42 2.84 -1.95
C PHE A 2 -9.87 2.92 -0.48
N ILE A 3 -10.51 4.00 -0.07
CA ILE A 3 -11.02 4.18 1.31
C ILE A 3 -12.07 3.10 1.67
N ASP A 4 -12.93 2.74 0.71
CA ASP A 4 -13.91 1.67 0.90
C ASP A 4 -13.23 0.32 1.09
N SER A 5 -12.15 0.03 0.35
CA SER A 5 -11.34 -1.17 0.49
C SER A 5 -10.63 -1.22 1.84
N ILE A 6 -10.16 -0.09 2.38
CA ILE A 6 -9.62 -0.05 3.75
C ILE A 6 -10.71 -0.39 4.77
N ASN A 7 -11.89 0.21 4.65
CA ASN A 7 -13.02 -0.08 5.54
C ASN A 7 -13.46 -1.56 5.45
N LEU A 8 -13.48 -2.13 4.25
CA LEU A 8 -13.80 -3.55 4.03
C LEU A 8 -12.70 -4.47 4.54
N MET A 9 -11.43 -4.09 4.39
CA MET A 9 -10.29 -4.81 4.95
C MET A 9 -10.44 -4.93 6.48
N PHE A 10 -10.68 -3.82 7.17
CA PHE A 10 -10.89 -3.82 8.62
C PHE A 10 -12.12 -4.62 9.05
N LYS A 11 -13.25 -4.48 8.35
CA LYS A 11 -14.45 -5.27 8.66
C LYS A 11 -14.22 -6.78 8.52
N ASN A 12 -13.48 -7.19 7.49
CA ASN A 12 -13.23 -8.61 7.23
C ASN A 12 -12.05 -9.19 8.02
N SER A 13 -11.13 -8.35 8.54
CA SER A 13 -9.96 -8.81 9.32
C SER A 13 -10.37 -9.52 10.62
N ILE A 14 -11.50 -9.13 11.22
CA ILE A 14 -12.06 -9.79 12.42
C ILE A 14 -12.37 -11.26 12.10
N PHE A 15 -13.02 -11.53 10.96
CA PHE A 15 -13.32 -12.90 10.54
C PHE A 15 -12.05 -13.67 10.17
N ALA A 16 -11.08 -13.01 9.53
CA ALA A 16 -9.78 -13.60 9.21
C ALA A 16 -8.97 -14.01 10.45
N THR A 17 -9.15 -13.30 11.56
CA THR A 17 -8.45 -13.51 12.83
C THR A 17 -9.12 -14.57 13.70
N VAL A 18 -10.46 -14.55 13.78
CA VAL A 18 -11.21 -15.38 14.73
C VAL A 18 -11.60 -16.75 14.14
N LEU A 19 -11.80 -16.85 12.84
CA LEU A 19 -12.25 -18.11 12.23
C LEU A 19 -11.09 -19.12 12.01
N PRO A 20 -11.34 -20.43 12.17
CA PRO A 20 -10.34 -21.46 11.90
C PRO A 20 -9.90 -21.47 10.44
N ARG A 21 -8.64 -21.85 10.15
CA ARG A 21 -8.08 -21.84 8.79
C ARG A 21 -8.90 -22.61 7.74
N TRP A 22 -9.62 -23.67 8.13
CA TRP A 22 -10.47 -24.44 7.21
C TRP A 22 -11.62 -23.60 6.64
N SER A 23 -12.11 -22.60 7.39
CA SER A 23 -13.24 -21.78 6.97
C SER A 23 -12.89 -20.88 5.80
N ARG A 24 -11.60 -20.62 5.55
CA ARG A 24 -11.12 -19.80 4.44
C ARG A 24 -11.51 -20.35 3.07
N LYS A 25 -11.73 -21.66 2.96
CA LYS A 25 -12.16 -22.32 1.72
C LYS A 25 -13.68 -22.41 1.56
N VAL A 26 -14.44 -22.02 2.58
CA VAL A 26 -15.90 -22.26 2.67
C VAL A 26 -16.68 -20.96 2.84
N LEU A 27 -16.15 -20.02 3.62
CA LEU A 27 -16.80 -18.74 3.91
C LEU A 27 -16.15 -17.61 3.10
N PRO A 28 -16.93 -16.63 2.62
CA PRO A 28 -16.46 -15.61 1.69
C PRO A 28 -15.59 -14.52 2.35
N PHE A 29 -15.46 -14.52 3.68
CA PHE A 29 -14.78 -13.43 4.40
C PHE A 29 -13.28 -13.37 4.11
N TRP A 30 -12.66 -14.52 3.87
CA TRP A 30 -11.24 -14.59 3.55
C TRP A 30 -10.95 -13.99 2.18
N ASP A 31 -11.74 -14.35 1.16
CA ASP A 31 -11.57 -13.81 -0.18
C ASP A 31 -11.86 -12.31 -0.21
N ARG A 32 -12.92 -11.85 0.49
CA ARG A 32 -13.21 -10.40 0.63
C ARG A 32 -12.09 -9.63 1.33
N TYR A 33 -11.45 -10.26 2.31
CA TYR A 33 -10.29 -9.68 2.99
C TYR A 33 -9.11 -9.54 2.03
N LEU A 34 -8.80 -10.58 1.25
CA LEU A 34 -7.74 -10.55 0.23
C LEU A 34 -8.02 -9.54 -0.89
N ASP A 35 -9.23 -9.52 -1.45
CA ASP A 35 -9.61 -8.56 -2.50
C ASP A 35 -9.46 -7.10 -2.05
N SER A 36 -9.75 -6.85 -0.77
CA SER A 36 -9.58 -5.52 -0.17
C SER A 36 -8.09 -5.14 -0.12
N TRP A 37 -7.22 -6.08 0.28
CA TRP A 37 -5.77 -5.89 0.25
C TRP A 37 -5.22 -5.70 -1.15
N ASP A 38 -5.67 -6.50 -2.12
CA ASP A 38 -5.24 -6.39 -3.52
C ASP A 38 -5.54 -4.98 -4.07
N THR A 39 -6.70 -4.43 -3.74
CA THR A 39 -7.07 -3.06 -4.13
C THR A 39 -6.18 -2.01 -3.46
N ILE A 40 -5.87 -2.19 -2.16
CA ILE A 40 -4.99 -1.28 -1.41
C ILE A 40 -3.58 -1.29 -1.99
N PHE A 41 -3.01 -2.46 -2.27
CA PHE A 41 -1.70 -2.61 -2.88
C PHE A 41 -1.65 -2.05 -4.31
N ALA A 42 -2.66 -2.31 -5.12
CA ALA A 42 -2.72 -1.77 -6.48
C ALA A 42 -2.75 -0.22 -6.49
N PHE A 43 -3.50 0.38 -5.56
CA PHE A 43 -3.51 1.83 -5.39
C PHE A 43 -2.15 2.37 -4.92
N GLY A 44 -1.55 1.75 -3.90
CA GLY A 44 -0.23 2.13 -3.39
C GLY A 44 0.85 2.06 -4.47
N LYS A 45 0.85 0.98 -5.27
CA LYS A 45 1.74 0.82 -6.41
C LYS A 45 1.59 1.95 -7.43
N THR A 46 0.35 2.29 -7.80
CA THR A 46 0.09 3.38 -8.74
C THR A 46 0.63 4.73 -8.25
N LEU A 47 0.56 5.01 -6.96
CA LEU A 47 1.11 6.24 -6.38
C LEU A 47 2.64 6.25 -6.40
N ILE A 48 3.27 5.13 -6.08
CA ILE A 48 4.73 5.00 -6.13
C ILE A 48 5.25 5.14 -7.54
N ASP A 49 4.65 4.43 -8.50
CA ASP A 49 5.09 4.46 -9.90
C ASP A 49 5.06 5.89 -10.44
N ARG A 50 3.98 6.64 -10.16
CA ARG A 50 3.88 8.07 -10.49
C ARG A 50 4.94 8.91 -9.78
N LYS A 51 5.24 8.61 -8.52
CA LYS A 51 6.26 9.36 -7.76
C LYS A 51 7.65 9.09 -8.31
N MET A 52 7.96 7.85 -8.69
CA MET A 52 9.22 7.48 -9.34
C MET A 52 9.40 8.22 -10.67
N GLU A 53 8.38 8.23 -11.53
CA GLU A 53 8.41 9.00 -12.80
C GLU A 53 8.63 10.50 -12.56
N GLU A 54 7.98 11.09 -11.55
CA GLU A 54 8.17 12.49 -11.20
C GLU A 54 9.62 12.77 -10.76
N LEU A 55 10.18 11.89 -9.94
CA LEU A 55 11.53 12.02 -9.40
C LEU A 55 12.60 11.83 -10.48
N GLU A 56 12.46 10.84 -11.34
CA GLU A 56 13.34 10.64 -12.50
C GLU A 56 13.37 11.91 -13.36
N GLY A 57 12.20 12.47 -13.71
CA GLY A 57 12.14 13.71 -14.46
C GLY A 57 12.74 14.92 -13.72
N GLN A 58 12.66 14.99 -12.39
CA GLN A 58 13.29 16.05 -11.59
C GLN A 58 14.81 15.94 -11.59
N VAL A 59 15.34 14.71 -11.44
CA VAL A 59 16.77 14.41 -11.48
C VAL A 59 17.35 14.73 -12.86
N GLU A 60 16.69 14.31 -13.94
CA GLU A 60 17.11 14.65 -15.32
C GLU A 60 17.20 16.16 -15.58
N ARG A 61 16.33 16.94 -14.92
CA ARG A 61 16.33 18.41 -14.99
C ARG A 61 17.29 19.08 -13.99
N GLY A 62 18.08 18.31 -13.25
CA GLY A 62 19.02 18.80 -12.25
C GLY A 62 18.38 19.48 -11.04
N LYS A 63 17.10 19.17 -10.75
CA LYS A 63 16.39 19.74 -9.60
C LYS A 63 16.69 18.91 -8.34
N GLU A 64 16.82 19.60 -7.22
CA GLU A 64 16.98 18.95 -5.92
C GLU A 64 15.67 18.25 -5.50
N VAL A 65 15.77 16.97 -5.19
CA VAL A 65 14.66 16.14 -4.75
C VAL A 65 14.46 16.33 -3.25
N SER A 66 13.26 16.74 -2.83
CA SER A 66 12.91 16.97 -1.41
C SER A 66 11.98 15.88 -0.85
N GLY A 67 12.17 15.58 0.44
CA GLY A 67 11.39 14.60 1.20
C GLY A 67 12.11 13.27 1.40
N TYR A 68 11.95 12.67 2.59
CA TYR A 68 12.65 11.43 2.98
C TYR A 68 12.35 10.25 2.06
N LEU A 69 11.07 10.04 1.71
CA LEU A 69 10.68 8.98 0.77
C LEU A 69 11.26 9.24 -0.62
N SER A 70 11.20 10.49 -1.10
CA SER A 70 11.79 10.87 -2.39
C SER A 70 13.30 10.65 -2.43
N TYR A 71 14.00 10.96 -1.33
CA TYR A 71 15.43 10.70 -1.18
C TYR A 71 15.75 9.21 -1.19
N LEU A 72 14.99 8.39 -0.44
CA LEU A 72 15.20 6.94 -0.41
C LEU A 72 14.99 6.33 -1.80
N LEU A 73 13.94 6.74 -2.51
CA LEU A 73 13.63 6.31 -3.87
C LEU A 73 14.72 6.72 -4.87
N ALA A 74 15.10 8.00 -4.88
CA ALA A 74 16.14 8.50 -5.77
C ALA A 74 17.54 7.91 -5.45
N SER A 75 17.80 7.53 -4.20
CA SER A 75 19.08 6.96 -3.78
C SER A 75 19.29 5.50 -4.23
N GLY A 76 18.24 4.83 -4.74
CA GLY A 76 18.31 3.42 -5.15
C GLY A 76 18.62 2.43 -4.02
N ARG A 77 18.50 2.86 -2.76
CA ARG A 77 18.84 2.06 -1.56
C ARG A 77 17.77 1.05 -1.16
N LEU A 78 16.59 1.13 -1.76
CA LEU A 78 15.49 0.20 -1.57
C LEU A 78 15.20 -0.51 -2.89
N SER A 79 14.98 -1.82 -2.85
CA SER A 79 14.37 -2.52 -3.97
C SER A 79 12.94 -2.01 -4.17
N LEU A 80 12.41 -2.13 -5.40
CA LEU A 80 11.03 -1.74 -5.70
C LEU A 80 10.03 -2.44 -4.77
N ASP A 81 10.27 -3.70 -4.42
CA ASP A 81 9.42 -4.46 -3.49
C ASP A 81 9.42 -3.87 -2.07
N GLU A 82 10.57 -3.45 -1.55
CA GLU A 82 10.69 -2.80 -0.22
C GLU A 82 10.04 -1.41 -0.21
N VAL A 83 10.10 -0.70 -1.34
CA VAL A 83 9.39 0.56 -1.54
C VAL A 83 7.88 0.34 -1.49
N TYR A 84 7.36 -0.63 -2.25
CA TYR A 84 5.94 -0.96 -2.28
C TYR A 84 5.42 -1.36 -0.89
N GLY A 85 6.18 -2.15 -0.14
CA GLY A 85 5.87 -2.49 1.25
C GLY A 85 5.82 -1.28 2.17
N SER A 86 6.88 -0.45 2.16
CA SER A 86 7.02 0.69 3.07
C SER A 86 5.97 1.78 2.84
N VAL A 87 5.59 2.06 1.60
CA VAL A 87 4.55 3.06 1.29
C VAL A 87 3.15 2.51 1.56
N ALA A 88 2.90 1.22 1.31
CA ALA A 88 1.64 0.61 1.70
C ALA A 88 1.45 0.69 3.22
N GLU A 89 2.48 0.38 4.01
CA GLU A 89 2.48 0.53 5.47
C GLU A 89 2.22 1.98 5.91
N LEU A 90 2.88 2.97 5.29
CA LEU A 90 2.65 4.38 5.58
C LEU A 90 1.23 4.86 5.24
N LEU A 91 0.67 4.39 4.12
CA LEU A 91 -0.70 4.73 3.72
C LEU A 91 -1.74 4.10 4.66
N LEU A 92 -1.52 2.86 5.09
CA LEU A 92 -2.36 2.18 6.08
C LEU A 92 -2.28 2.87 7.45
N ALA A 93 -1.06 3.19 7.91
CA ALA A 93 -0.84 3.90 9.16
C ALA A 93 -1.49 5.30 9.14
N GLY A 94 -1.43 6.01 8.02
CA GLY A 94 -2.06 7.33 7.88
C GLY A 94 -3.58 7.27 7.95
N VAL A 95 -4.22 6.31 7.29
CA VAL A 95 -5.69 6.16 7.31
C VAL A 95 -6.21 5.70 8.68
N ASP A 96 -5.43 4.90 9.41
CA ASP A 96 -5.80 4.42 10.76
C ASP A 96 -5.62 5.50 11.86
N THR A 97 -4.80 6.53 11.61
CA THR A 97 -4.43 7.54 12.63
C THR A 97 -5.01 8.95 12.42
N THR A 98 -5.57 9.26 11.25
CA THR A 98 -6.30 10.52 11.03
C THR A 98 -7.79 10.23 10.76
N SER A 99 -8.61 10.39 11.79
CA SER A 99 -10.08 10.56 11.69
C SER A 99 -10.46 12.00 11.42
#